data_AF-A0A5C6XW86-F1
#
_entry.id   AF-A0A5C6XW86-F1
#
_cell.length_a   1.000
_cell.length_b   1.000
_cell.length_c   1.000
_cell.angle_alpha   90.00
_cell.angle_beta   90.00
_cell.angle_gamma   90.00
#
_symmetry.space_group_name_H-M   'P 1'
#
loop_
_entity.id
_entity.type
_entity.pdbx_description
1 polymer ?
#
loop_
_entity_poly.entity_id
_entity_poly.type
_entity_poly.pdbx_seq_one_letter_code
_entity_poly.pdbx_strand_id
1 'polypeptide(L)'
;MKTKILITAFSFGAIFSEVIDLFLTEKWQFAAIFCVVVLDASLAMLKALKEAKFETNKAFKAVKTLVIFWLLLATVLIIEKGFPFASFLSEAVIVPILLFQIISIIKNLHLLGFISGPLADKILENVDKHKEI
;
A
#
# COMPACT_ATOMS: atom_id res chain seq x y z
N MET A 1 -19.45 34.74 14.53
CA MET A 1 -19.46 33.50 13.70
C MET A 1 -18.40 33.54 12.60
N LYS A 2 -18.34 34.61 11.80
CA LYS A 2 -17.36 34.80 10.70
C LYS A 2 -15.89 34.62 11.13
N THR A 3 -15.48 35.19 12.26
CA THR A 3 -14.09 35.10 12.76
C THR A 3 -13.70 33.68 13.18
N LYS A 4 -14.61 32.90 13.78
CA LYS A 4 -14.34 31.51 14.16
C LYS A 4 -14.14 30.62 12.92
N ILE A 5 -15.00 30.78 11.91
CA ILE A 5 -14.88 30.06 10.63
C ILE A 5 -13.57 30.41 9.93
N LEU A 6 -13.17 31.68 9.93
CA LEU A 6 -11.92 32.13 9.32
C LEU A 6 -10.69 31.51 10.01
N ILE A 7 -10.66 31.50 11.35
CA ILE A 7 -9.56 30.87 12.12
C ILE A 7 -9.52 29.37 11.85
N THR A 8 -10.66 28.69 11.86
CA THR A 8 -10.71 27.25 11.55
C THR A 8 -10.23 26.96 10.13
N ALA A 9 -10.67 27.72 9.13
CA ALA A 9 -10.22 27.55 7.75
C ALA A 9 -8.71 27.79 7.58
N PHE A 10 -8.15 28.78 8.28
CA PHE A 10 -6.72 29.05 8.27
C PHE A 10 -5.91 27.89 8.89
N SER A 11 -6.32 27.38 10.05
CA SER A 11 -5.65 26.25 10.70
C SER A 11 -5.70 24.98 9.86
N PHE A 12 -6.86 24.67 9.26
CA PHE A 12 -6.98 23.53 8.35
C PHE A 12 -6.11 23.72 7.11
N GLY A 13 -6.07 24.92 6.52
CA GLY A 13 -5.23 25.22 5.36
C GLY A 13 -3.74 25.04 5.63
N ALA A 14 -3.27 25.47 6.81
CA ALA A 14 -1.88 25.28 7.22
C ALA A 14 -1.52 23.79 7.35
N ILE A 15 -2.36 22.99 8.03
CA ILE A 15 -2.14 21.55 8.18
C ILE A 15 -2.18 20.84 6.82
N PHE A 16 -3.15 21.19 5.96
CA PHE A 16 -3.27 20.58 4.64
C PHE A 16 -2.08 20.91 3.74
N SER A 17 -1.53 22.11 3.85
CA SER A 17 -0.33 22.51 3.10
C SER A 17 0.87 21.62 3.46
N GLU A 18 1.09 21.35 4.75
CA GLU A 18 2.16 20.46 5.22
C GLU A 18 1.97 19.01 4.73
N VAL A 19 0.73 18.53 4.73
CA VAL A 19 0.40 17.19 4.20
C VAL A 19 0.69 17.13 2.70
N ILE A 20 0.29 18.16 1.93
CA ILE A 20 0.55 18.20 0.49
C ILE A 20 2.06 18.24 0.21
N ASP A 21 2.82 19.06 0.95
CA ASP A 21 4.28 19.12 0.83
C ASP A 21 4.94 17.75 1.05
N LEU A 22 4.48 17.02 2.06
CA LEU A 22 4.97 15.68 2.36
C LEU A 22 4.69 14.69 1.21
N PHE A 23 3.49 14.74 0.61
CA PHE A 23 3.15 13.94 -0.56
C PHE A 23 4.00 14.29 -1.79
N LEU A 24 4.33 15.58 -1.99
CA LEU A 24 5.13 16.03 -3.12
C LEU A 24 6.61 15.70 -2.97
N THR A 25 7.13 15.79 -1.75
CA THR A 25 8.52 15.50 -1.40
C THR A 25 8.80 14.01 -1.55
N GLU A 26 7.98 13.17 -0.91
CA GLU A 26 8.17 11.70 -0.89
C GLU A 26 7.33 10.97 -1.94
N LYS A 27 7.02 11.64 -3.05
CA LYS A 27 6.14 11.14 -4.12
C LYS A 27 6.47 9.72 -4.59
N TRP A 28 7.76 9.36 -4.62
CA TRP A 28 8.20 8.05 -5.07
C TRP A 28 7.83 6.94 -4.09
N GLN A 29 7.83 7.21 -2.78
CA GLN A 29 7.40 6.24 -1.77
C GLN A 29 5.90 5.97 -1.89
N PHE A 30 5.09 7.03 -2.03
CA PHE A 30 3.65 6.91 -2.25
C PHE A 30 3.32 6.21 -3.58
N ALA A 31 4.05 6.55 -4.65
CA ALA A 31 3.90 5.91 -5.96
C ALA A 31 4.29 4.43 -5.93
N ALA A 32 5.33 4.04 -5.19
CA ALA A 32 5.71 2.65 -5.04
C ALA A 32 4.58 1.81 -4.42
N ILE A 33 3.99 2.30 -3.31
CA ILE A 33 2.83 1.65 -2.68
C ILE A 33 1.66 1.57 -3.65
N PHE A 34 1.38 2.66 -4.37
CA PHE A 34 0.29 2.70 -5.36
C PHE A 34 0.48 1.63 -6.45
N CYS A 35 1.63 1.60 -7.11
CA CYS A 35 1.91 0.67 -8.19
C CYS A 35 1.78 -0.79 -7.73
N VAL A 36 2.34 -1.10 -6.57
CA VAL A 36 2.34 -2.47 -6.03
C VAL A 36 0.94 -2.92 -5.63
N VAL A 37 0.16 -2.07 -4.94
CA VAL A 37 -1.22 -2.40 -4.55
C VAL A 37 -2.14 -2.51 -5.76
N VAL A 38 -2.03 -1.62 -6.75
CA VAL A 38 -2.85 -1.67 -7.97
C VAL A 38 -2.52 -2.90 -8.81
N LEU A 39 -1.24 -3.26 -8.94
CA LEU A 39 -0.84 -4.45 -9.67
C LEU A 39 -1.36 -5.72 -8.99
N ASP A 40 -1.18 -5.85 -7.68
CA ASP A 40 -1.71 -6.97 -6.90
C ASP A 40 -3.24 -7.09 -7.03
N ALA A 41 -3.95 -5.96 -6.88
CA ALA A 41 -5.40 -5.91 -7.00
C ALA A 41 -5.88 -6.29 -8.41
N SER A 42 -5.19 -5.82 -9.45
CA SER A 42 -5.54 -6.13 -10.84
C SER A 42 -5.39 -7.63 -11.10
N LEU A 43 -4.30 -8.25 -10.66
CA LEU A 43 -4.07 -9.68 -10.80
C LEU A 43 -5.07 -10.50 -9.98
N ALA A 44 -5.40 -10.06 -8.75
CA ALA A 44 -6.41 -10.71 -7.92
C ALA A 44 -7.80 -10.66 -8.58
N MET A 45 -8.17 -9.54 -9.22
CA MET A 45 -9.42 -9.42 -9.98
C MET A 45 -9.42 -10.31 -11.22
N LEU A 46 -8.33 -10.34 -12.00
CA LEU A 46 -8.20 -11.24 -13.16
C LEU A 46 -8.37 -12.71 -12.76
N LYS A 47 -7.79 -13.11 -11.62
CA LYS A 47 -7.97 -14.45 -11.06
C LYS A 47 -9.44 -14.71 -10.68
N ALA A 48 -10.08 -13.78 -9.98
CA ALA A 48 -11.47 -13.92 -9.58
C ALA A 48 -12.42 -14.02 -10.79
N LEU A 49 -12.12 -13.32 -11.89
CA LEU A 49 -12.83 -13.42 -13.16
C LEU A 49 -12.63 -14.81 -13.80
N LYS A 50 -11.40 -15.34 -13.81
CA LYS A 50 -11.10 -16.69 -14.32
C LYS A 50 -11.82 -17.79 -13.54
N GLU A 51 -12.00 -17.60 -12.23
CA GLU A 51 -12.68 -18.55 -11.33
C GLU A 51 -14.20 -18.32 -11.24
N ALA A 52 -14.77 -17.37 -11.99
CA ALA A 52 -16.19 -16.95 -11.93
C ALA A 52 -16.70 -16.56 -10.53
N LYS A 53 -15.80 -16.21 -9.60
CA LYS A 53 -16.09 -15.80 -8.20
C LYS A 53 -15.81 -14.31 -8.00
N PHE A 54 -16.28 -13.49 -8.93
CA PHE A 54 -16.08 -12.04 -8.85
C PHE A 54 -17.02 -11.43 -7.80
N GLU A 55 -16.44 -10.82 -6.76
CA GLU A 55 -17.17 -10.09 -5.74
C GLU A 55 -16.69 -8.64 -5.69
N THR A 56 -17.60 -7.70 -5.90
CA THR A 56 -17.32 -6.25 -5.88
C THR A 56 -16.76 -5.77 -4.54
N ASN A 57 -17.14 -6.43 -3.44
CA ASN A 57 -16.59 -6.15 -2.10
C ASN A 57 -15.08 -6.45 -2.00
N LYS A 58 -14.57 -7.43 -2.75
CA LYS A 58 -13.14 -7.73 -2.79
C LYS A 58 -12.35 -6.67 -3.56
N ALA A 59 -12.93 -6.06 -4.58
CA ALA A 59 -12.29 -4.94 -5.30
C ALA A 59 -12.15 -3.69 -4.40
N PHE A 60 -13.19 -3.35 -3.63
CA PHE A 60 -13.10 -2.25 -2.66
C PHE A 60 -12.08 -2.49 -1.53
N LYS A 61 -11.75 -3.75 -1.24
CA LYS A 61 -10.69 -4.08 -0.27
C LYS A 61 -9.34 -3.52 -0.72
N ALA A 62 -9.02 -3.53 -2.02
CA ALA A 62 -7.77 -2.98 -2.53
C ALA A 62 -7.65 -1.46 -2.29
N VAL A 63 -8.73 -0.72 -2.50
CA VAL A 63 -8.77 0.73 -2.23
C VAL A 63 -8.56 1.00 -0.74
N LYS A 64 -9.20 0.22 0.15
CA LYS A 64 -8.98 0.32 1.59
C LYS A 64 -7.53 0.04 1.97
N THR A 65 -6.93 -1.00 1.40
CA THR A 65 -5.50 -1.34 1.62
C THR A 65 -4.59 -0.18 1.21
N LEU A 66 -4.82 0.41 0.04
CA LEU A 66 -4.04 1.55 -0.45
C LEU A 66 -4.11 2.74 0.51
N VAL A 67 -5.32 3.13 0.93
CA VAL A 67 -5.52 4.25 1.86
C VAL A 67 -4.84 3.99 3.20
N ILE A 68 -4.96 2.77 3.75
CA ILE A 68 -4.30 2.40 5.01
C ILE A 68 -2.78 2.52 4.90
N PHE A 69 -2.19 2.02 3.81
CA PHE A 69 -0.74 2.07 3.63
C PHE A 69 -0.23 3.49 3.39
N TRP A 70 -0.97 4.33 2.68
CA TRP A 70 -0.65 5.75 2.55
C TRP A 70 -0.75 6.51 3.88
N LEU A 71 -1.77 6.23 4.71
CA LEU A 71 -1.87 6.82 6.05
C LEU A 71 -0.73 6.38 6.96
N LEU A 72 -0.34 5.09 6.88
CA LEU A 72 0.79 4.57 7.62
C LEU A 72 2.10 5.27 7.19
N LEU A 73 2.36 5.35 5.89
CA LEU A 73 3.53 6.04 5.34
C LEU A 73 3.55 7.52 5.76
N ALA A 74 2.43 8.23 5.61
CA ALA A 74 2.32 9.63 6.01
C ALA A 74 2.63 9.82 7.51
N THR A 75 2.13 8.91 8.36
CA THR A 75 2.41 8.95 9.80
C THR A 75 3.91 8.75 10.08
N VAL A 76 4.54 7.79 9.42
CA VAL A 76 5.97 7.50 9.58
C VAL A 76 6.82 8.69 9.13
N LEU A 77 6.51 9.29 7.97
CA LEU A 77 7.23 10.45 7.45
C LEU A 77 7.09 11.69 8.35
N ILE A 78 5.92 11.89 8.98
CA ILE A 78 5.74 12.95 9.98
C ILE A 78 6.66 12.71 11.19
N ILE A 79 6.78 11.46 11.65
CA ILE A 79 7.68 11.10 12.75
C ILE A 79 9.14 11.34 12.34
N GLU A 80 9.55 10.95 11.13
CA GLU A 80 10.92 11.19 10.64
C GLU A 80 11.26 12.69 10.58
N LYS A 81 10.34 13.53 10.07
CA LYS A 81 10.52 14.99 10.09
C LYS A 81 10.64 15.54 11.52
N GLY A 82 9.96 14.94 12.49
CA GLY A 82 10.01 15.35 13.90
C GLY A 82 11.24 14.84 14.67
N PHE A 83 11.87 13.75 14.24
CA PHE A 83 12.98 13.10 14.95
C PHE A 83 14.15 12.83 14.00
N PRO A 84 15.22 13.66 14.02
CA PRO A 84 16.35 13.55 13.10
C PRO A 84 17.09 12.21 13.15
N PHE A 85 17.04 11.50 14.28
CA PHE A 85 17.68 10.19 14.46
C PHE A 85 16.88 9.04 13.86
N ALA A 86 15.64 9.29 13.41
CA ALA A 86 14.72 8.28 12.92
C ALA A 86 14.65 8.22 11.38
N SER A 87 15.58 8.82 10.65
CA SER A 87 15.54 8.97 9.17
C SER A 87 15.58 7.67 8.34
N PHE A 88 15.49 6.50 8.98
CA PHE A 88 15.42 5.18 8.33
C PHE A 88 14.07 4.48 8.56
N LEU A 89 13.16 5.14 9.29
CA LEU A 89 11.92 4.55 9.77
C LEU A 89 10.95 4.27 8.61
N SER A 90 10.93 5.12 7.59
CA SER A 90 10.11 4.94 6.39
C SER A 90 10.53 3.67 5.64
N GLU A 91 11.83 3.43 5.44
CA GLU A 91 12.29 2.18 4.83
C GLU A 91 12.01 0.97 5.73
N ALA A 92 12.28 1.09 7.03
CA ALA A 92 12.08 -0.02 7.97
C ALA A 92 10.62 -0.50 8.04
N VAL A 93 9.66 0.41 7.91
CA VAL A 93 8.23 0.08 7.96
C VAL A 93 7.67 -0.29 6.59
N ILE A 94 8.04 0.45 5.52
CA ILE A 94 7.40 0.31 4.21
C ILE A 94 8.02 -0.81 3.38
N VAL A 95 9.33 -1.04 3.45
CA VAL A 95 9.99 -2.09 2.64
C VAL A 95 9.42 -3.48 2.93
N PRO A 96 9.21 -3.92 4.19
CA PRO A 96 8.55 -5.20 4.47
C PRO A 96 7.15 -5.29 3.87
N ILE A 97 6.36 -4.22 3.93
CA ILE A 97 5.00 -4.18 3.37
C ILE A 97 5.03 -4.35 1.85
N LEU A 98 5.93 -3.65 1.17
CA LEU A 98 6.12 -3.78 -0.27
C LEU A 98 6.57 -5.21 -0.65
N LEU A 99 7.46 -5.82 0.15
CA LEU A 99 7.90 -7.20 -0.07
C LEU A 99 6.72 -8.18 0.04
N PHE A 100 5.87 -8.05 1.05
CA PHE A 100 4.67 -8.90 1.17
C PHE A 100 3.73 -8.75 -0.03
N GLN A 101 3.58 -7.54 -0.56
CA GLN A 101 2.73 -7.32 -1.73
C GLN A 101 3.36 -7.86 -3.02
N ILE A 102 4.67 -7.76 -3.19
CA ILE A 102 5.39 -8.41 -4.31
C ILE A 102 5.22 -9.93 -4.24
N ILE A 103 5.30 -10.52 -3.03
CA ILE A 103 5.05 -11.96 -2.84
C ILE A 103 3.60 -12.32 -3.24
N SER A 104 2.62 -11.48 -2.89
CA SER A 104 1.22 -11.66 -3.33
C SER A 104 1.07 -11.61 -4.86
N ILE A 105 1.74 -10.66 -5.52
CA ILE A 105 1.78 -10.53 -6.98
C ILE A 105 2.32 -11.81 -7.62
N ILE A 106 3.47 -12.31 -7.12
CA ILE A 106 4.09 -13.54 -7.63
C ILE A 106 3.14 -14.73 -7.48
N LYS A 107 2.45 -14.85 -6.34
CA LYS A 107 1.42 -15.88 -6.11
C LYS A 107 0.28 -15.78 -7.11
N ASN A 108 -0.25 -14.59 -7.34
CA ASN A 108 -1.36 -14.41 -8.28
C ASN A 108 -0.95 -14.67 -9.74
N LEU A 109 0.27 -14.28 -10.14
CA LEU A 109 0.82 -14.59 -11.46
C LEU A 109 0.99 -16.10 -11.68
N HIS A 110 1.48 -16.81 -10.66
CA HIS A 110 1.60 -18.27 -10.69
C HIS A 110 0.24 -18.95 -10.87
N LEU A 111 -0.76 -18.56 -10.07
CA LEU A 111 -2.11 -19.14 -10.15
C LEU A 111 -2.82 -18.84 -11.47
N LEU A 112 -2.50 -17.72 -12.11
CA LEU A 112 -3.01 -17.38 -13.44
C LEU A 112 -2.32 -18.17 -14.56
N GLY A 113 -1.15 -18.77 -14.29
CA GLY A 113 -0.33 -19.52 -15.25
C GLY A 113 0.66 -18.66 -16.02
N PHE A 114 0.89 -17.40 -15.62
CA PHE A 114 1.86 -16.51 -16.26
C PHE A 114 3.32 -16.84 -15.91
N ILE A 115 3.53 -17.45 -14.74
CA ILE A 115 4.83 -17.94 -14.30
C ILE A 115 4.63 -19.42 -13.95
N SER A 116 5.37 -20.30 -14.60
CA SER A 116 5.37 -21.73 -14.32
C SER A 116 6.81 -22.22 -14.23
N GLY A 117 7.19 -22.80 -13.09
CA GLY A 117 8.51 -23.40 -12.94
C GLY A 117 8.84 -23.78 -11.50
N PRO A 118 9.77 -24.73 -11.29
CA PRO A 118 10.07 -25.32 -9.97
C PRO A 118 10.48 -24.30 -8.88
N LEU A 119 11.00 -23.14 -9.30
CA LEU A 119 11.37 -22.04 -8.41
C LEU A 119 10.16 -21.26 -7.87
N ALA A 120 9.13 -21.05 -8.70
CA ALA A 120 7.91 -20.38 -8.27
C ALA A 120 7.14 -21.26 -7.27
N ASP A 121 7.04 -22.56 -7.54
CA ASP A 121 6.45 -23.54 -6.62
C ASP A 121 7.17 -23.53 -5.26
N LYS A 122 8.51 -23.56 -5.28
CA LYS A 122 9.33 -23.58 -4.05
C LYS A 122 9.28 -22.27 -3.25
N ILE A 123 9.14 -21.12 -3.91
CA ILE A 123 8.94 -19.83 -3.22
C ILE A 123 7.55 -19.80 -2.58
N LEU A 124 6.51 -20.23 -3.30
CA LEU A 124 5.14 -20.22 -2.80
C LEU A 124 4.91 -21.22 -1.68
N GLU A 125 5.48 -22.41 -1.77
CA GLU A 125 5.40 -23.44 -0.72
C GLU A 125 5.99 -22.94 0.61
N ASN A 126 7.07 -22.13 0.56
CA ASN A 126 7.64 -21.56 1.78
C ASN A 126 6.88 -20.35 2.33
N VAL A 127 6.12 -19.66 1.47
CA VAL A 127 5.27 -18.52 1.88
C VAL A 127 3.92 -19.00 2.43
N ASP A 128 3.32 -20.05 1.85
CA ASP A 128 1.98 -20.53 2.21
C ASP A 128 1.93 -21.43 3.46
N LYS A 129 3.08 -21.82 4.03
CA LYS A 129 3.17 -22.64 5.25
C LYS A 129 2.39 -22.12 6.46
N HIS A 130 1.93 -20.86 6.43
CA HIS A 130 1.20 -20.21 7.53
C HIS A 130 -0.19 -19.71 7.14
N LYS A 131 -0.75 -20.14 6.00
CA LYS A 131 -2.12 -19.81 5.60
C LYS A 131 -3.17 -20.86 5.99
N GLU A 132 -2.78 -21.91 6.70
CA GLU A 132 -3.73 -22.84 7.32
C GLU A 132 -4.13 -22.33 8.72
N ILE A 133 -5.27 -21.63 8.76
CA ILE A 133 -6.43 -21.73 9.68
C ILE A 133 -7.40 -20.59 9.33
#